data_AF-W1XQD5-F1
#
_entry.id   AF-W1XQD5-F1
#
_cell.length_a   1.000
_cell.length_b   1.000
_cell.length_c   1.000
_cell.angle_alpha   90.00
_cell.angle_beta   90.00
_cell.angle_gamma   90.00
#
_symmetry.space_group_name_H-M   'P 1'
#
loop_
_entity.id
_entity.type
_entity.pdbx_description
1 polymer ?
#
loop_
_entity_poly.entity_id
_entity_poly.type
_entity_poly.pdbx_seq_one_letter_code
_entity_poly.pdbx_strand_id
1 'polypeptide(L)' 'GLIEGAAEGAGLGIRFLKHLERCRVLLHLIDIDPIDGTDPVENARIIISELEKYSQDLAAKPRWLVFNKIDLLDKAEA' A
#
# COMPACT_ATOMS: atom_id res chain seq x y z
N GLY A 1 -2.86 -0.26 8.63
CA GLY A 1 -1.96 -0.78 7.60
C GLY A 1 -2.69 -1.89 6.90
N LEU A 2 -2.62 -1.94 5.58
CA LEU A 2 -3.04 -3.13 4.84
C LEU A 2 -2.15 -4.27 5.33
N ILE A 3 -2.78 -5.23 5.99
CA ILE A 3 -2.14 -6.46 6.44
C ILE A 3 -2.29 -7.39 5.24
N GLU A 4 -1.20 -8.03 4.81
CA GLU A 4 -1.25 -9.10 3.80
C GLU A 4 -2.43 -10.04 4.08
N GLY A 5 -3.16 -10.41 3.03
CA GLY A 5 -4.35 -11.25 3.15
C GLY A 5 -5.61 -10.46 3.50
N ALA A 6 -5.61 -9.13 3.36
CA ALA A 6 -6.80 -8.31 3.56
C ALA A 6 -7.95 -8.70 2.61
N ALA A 7 -7.60 -9.15 1.40
CA ALA A 7 -8.54 -9.66 0.40
C ALA A 7 -9.05 -11.10 0.71
N GLU A 8 -8.32 -11.88 1.50
CA GLU A 8 -8.61 -13.31 1.78
C GLU A 8 -9.51 -13.54 3.00
N GLY A 9 -9.99 -12.48 3.65
CA GLY A 9 -11.10 -12.58 4.60
C GLY A 9 -10.74 -12.68 6.07
N ALA A 10 -9.50 -12.37 6.47
CA ALA A 10 -9.23 -12.00 7.87
C ALA A 10 -10.05 -10.73 8.16
N GLY A 11 -11.19 -10.85 8.87
CA GLY A 11 -12.32 -9.90 8.86
C GLY A 11 -12.04 -8.41 9.17
N LEU A 12 -10.83 -8.04 9.57
CA LEU A 12 -10.33 -6.66 9.62
C LEU A 12 -9.99 -6.07 8.24
N GLY A 13 -9.45 -6.86 7.32
CA GLY A 13 -8.99 -6.43 6.00
C GLY A 13 -10.13 -6.01 5.07
N ILE A 14 -11.16 -6.85 4.94
CA ILE A 14 -12.36 -6.52 4.13
C ILE A 14 -13.06 -5.26 4.65
N ARG A 15 -13.17 -5.10 5.97
CA ARG A 15 -13.77 -3.88 6.55
C ARG A 15 -12.94 -2.66 6.19
N PHE A 16 -11.61 -2.73 6.28
CA PHE A 16 -10.73 -1.63 5.89
C PHE A 16 -10.86 -1.27 4.41
N LEU A 17 -10.84 -2.26 3.51
CA LEU A 17 -11.02 -2.06 2.07
C LEU A 17 -12.35 -1.39 1.74
N LYS A 18 -13.44 -1.82 2.39
CA LYS A 18 -14.77 -1.18 2.26
C LYS A 18 -14.79 0.30 2.72
N HIS A 19 -13.94 0.68 3.67
CA HIS A 19 -13.79 2.09 4.03
C HIS A 19 -13.00 2.88 2.98
N LEU A 20 -11.97 2.29 2.37
CA LEU A 20 -11.21 2.91 1.28
C LEU A 20 -12.06 3.19 0.03
N GLU A 21 -13.11 2.41 -0.20
CA GLU A 21 -14.08 2.68 -1.27
C GLU A 21 -14.79 4.04 -1.11
N ARG A 22 -14.81 4.62 0.09
CA ARG A 22 -15.40 5.94 0.34
C ARG A 22 -14.39 7.08 0.20
N CYS A 23 -13.09 6.78 0.13
CA CYS A 23 -12.04 7.77 -0.06
C CYS A 23 -12.00 8.27 -1.52
N ARG A 24 -11.70 9.55 -1.72
CA ARG A 24 -11.54 10.14 -3.06
C ARG A 24 -10.14 9.93 -3.66
N VAL A 25 -9.13 9.87 -2.80
CA VAL A 25 -7.73 9.66 -3.14
C VAL A 25 -7.14 8.62 -2.20
N LEU A 26 -6.23 7.80 -2.70
CA LEU A 26 -5.49 6.82 -1.93
C LEU A 26 -4.04 7.29 -1.77
N LEU A 27 -3.51 7.18 -0.55
CA LEU A 27 -2.09 7.38 -0.28
C LEU A 27 -1.46 6.03 -0.02
N HIS A 28 -0.54 5.64 -0.90
CA HIS A 28 0.22 4.41 -0.77
C HIS A 28 1.57 4.77 -0.16
N LEU A 29 1.70 4.53 1.15
CA LEU A 29 2.97 4.71 1.85
C LEU A 29 3.91 3.55 1.50
N ILE A 30 5.09 3.88 0.99
CA ILE A 30 6.17 2.93 0.72
C ILE A 30 7.31 3.28 1.66
N ASP A 31 7.76 2.31 2.45
CA ASP A 31 8.95 2.45 3.28
C ASP A 31 10.19 2.22 2.41
N ILE A 32 11.12 3.18 2.39
CA ILE A 32 12.28 3.12 1.50
C ILE A 32 13.41 2.23 2.04
N ASP A 33 13.43 2.03 3.37
CA ASP A 33 14.35 1.13 4.04
C ASP A 33 13.58 0.27 5.07
N PRO A 34 12.91 -0.81 4.60
CA PRO A 34 12.13 -1.68 5.46
C PRO A 34 13.03 -2.40 6.46
N ILE A 35 12.70 -2.33 7.74
CA ILE A 35 13.50 -2.91 8.84
C ILE A 35 13.56 -4.45 8.75
N ASP A 36 12.55 -5.05 8.12
CA ASP A 36 12.46 -6.48 7.85
C ASP A 36 13.27 -6.93 6.62
N GLY A 37 13.92 -5.99 5.91
CA GLY A 37 14.74 -6.26 4.73
C GLY A 37 13.94 -6.59 3.47
N THR A 38 12.63 -6.32 3.47
CA THR A 38 11.78 -6.52 2.29
C THR A 38 12.09 -5.51 1.17
N ASP A 39 11.84 -5.87 -0.08
CA ASP A 39 12.00 -4.93 -1.21
C ASP A 39 10.79 -3.97 -1.26
N PRO A 40 11.00 -2.64 -1.15
CA PRO A 40 9.93 -1.65 -1.26
C PRO A 40 9.08 -1.78 -2.52
N VAL A 41 9.71 -2.16 -3.64
CA VAL A 41 9.02 -2.30 -4.92
C VAL A 41 8.08 -3.50 -4.88
N GLU A 42 8.53 -4.62 -4.31
CA GLU A 42 7.71 -5.81 -4.19
C GLU A 42 6.54 -5.58 -3.23
N ASN A 43 6.78 -4.93 -2.09
CA ASN A 43 5.73 -4.53 -1.15
C ASN A 43 4.66 -3.68 -1.84
N ALA A 44 5.07 -2.72 -2.67
CA ALA A 44 4.14 -1.90 -3.43
C ALA A 44 3.32 -2.73 -4.43
N ARG A 45 3.94 -3.70 -5.12
CA ARG A 45 3.24 -4.60 -6.05
C ARG A 45 2.23 -5.49 -5.36
N ILE A 46 2.55 -6.02 -4.19
CA ILE A 46 1.64 -6.85 -3.39
C ILE A 46 0.36 -6.06 -3.07
N ILE A 47 0.50 -4.85 -2.54
CA ILE A 47 -0.63 -3.96 -2.22
C ILE A 47 -1.48 -3.65 -3.47
N ILE A 48 -0.83 -3.37 -4.60
CA ILE A 48 -1.55 -3.12 -5.86
C ILE A 48 -2.34 -4.35 -6.28
N SER A 49 -1.73 -5.53 -6.24
CA SER A 49 -2.38 -6.79 -6.58
C SER A 49 -3.57 -7.09 -5.66
N GLU A 50 -3.46 -6.82 -4.36
CA GLU A 50 -4.58 -6.99 -3.42
C GLU A 50 -5.76 -6.05 -3.73
N LEU A 51 -5.47 -4.78 -4.05
CA LEU A 51 -6.50 -3.82 -4.43
C LEU A 51 -7.21 -4.26 -5.72
N GLU A 52 -6.46 -4.74 -6.71
CA GLU A 52 -7.00 -5.26 -7.98
C GLU A 52 -7.86 -6.51 -7.78
N LYS A 53 -7.41 -7.44 -6.91
CA LYS A 53 -8.17 -8.64 -6.54
C LYS A 53 -9.48 -8.31 -5.82
N TYR A 54 -9.49 -7.25 -5.01
CA TYR A 54 -10.67 -6.84 -4.25
C TYR A 54 -11.70 -6.09 -5.12
N SER A 55 -11.26 -5.04 -5.83
CA SER A 55 -12.15 -4.21 -6.63
C SER A 55 -11.37 -3.41 -7.67
N GLN A 56 -11.71 -3.60 -8.93
CA GLN A 56 -11.11 -2.89 -10.06
C GLN A 56 -11.41 -1.39 -10.00
N ASP A 57 -12.59 -1.01 -9.49
CA ASP A 57 -12.97 0.39 -9.27
C ASP A 57 -12.11 1.06 -8.18
N LEU A 58 -11.82 0.32 -7.11
CA LEU A 58 -10.95 0.81 -6.04
C LEU A 58 -9.50 0.95 -6.52
N ALA A 59 -9.01 -0.02 -7.30
CA ALA A 59 -7.66 -0.01 -7.87
C ALA A 59 -7.45 1.12 -8.89
N ALA A 60 -8.50 1.52 -9.62
CA ALA A 60 -8.48 2.60 -10.60
C ALA A 60 -8.53 4.01 -9.97
N LYS A 61 -8.73 4.13 -8.64
CA LYS A 61 -8.78 5.45 -8.00
C LYS A 61 -7.45 6.19 -8.09
N PRO A 62 -7.48 7.53 -8.11
CA PRO A 62 -6.28 8.35 -7.97
C PRO A 62 -5.49 7.92 -6.73
N ARG A 63 -4.24 7.51 -6.96
CA ARG A 63 -3.36 6.99 -5.94
C ARG A 63 -2.01 7.67 -6.03
N TRP A 64 -1.55 8.20 -4.91
CA TRP A 64 -0.22 8.82 -4.80
C TRP A 64 0.71 7.88 -4.04
N LEU A 65 1.91 7.70 -4.58
CA LEU A 65 2.99 7.02 -3.87
C LEU A 65 3.65 8.03 -2.95
N VAL A 66 3.77 7.66 -1.68
CA VAL A 66 4.40 8.48 -0.64
C VAL A 66 5.53 7.67 -0.06
N PHE A 67 6.77 8.05 -0.40
CA PHE A 67 7.95 7.43 0.18
C PHE A 67 8.15 7.96 1.60
N ASN A 68 8.22 7.03 2.55
CA ASN A 68 8.44 7.30 3.95
C ASN A 68 9.87 6.91 4.35
N LYS A 69 10.35 7.48 5.46
CA LYS A 69 11.70 7.28 5.99
C LYS A 69 12.85 7.69 5.05
N ILE A 70 12.60 8.72 4.23
CA ILE A 70 13.61 9.29 3.34
C ILE A 70 14.82 9.86 4.09
N ASP A 71 14.70 10.11 5.39
CA ASP A 71 15.80 10.52 6.27
C ASP A 71 16.87 9.43 6.46
N LEU A 72 16.54 8.17 6.16
CA LEU A 72 17.49 7.05 6.17
C LEU A 72 18.30 6.95 4.88
N LEU A 73 17.85 7.59 3.80
CA LEU A 73 18.64 7.69 2.57
C LEU A 73 19.72 8.74 2.73
N ASP A 74 20.92 8.41 2.28
CA ASP A 74 21.99 9.39 2.23
C ASP A 74 21.65 10.47 1.20
N LYS A 75 22.10 11.71 1.41
CA LYS A 75 21.69 12.89 0.60
C LYS A 75 22.01 12.80 -0.90
N ALA A 76 22.82 11.84 -1.30
CA ALA A 76 23.13 11.56 -2.70
C ALA A 76 22.05 10.72 -3.41
N GLU A 77 21.17 10.06 -2.65
CA GLU A 77 20.19 9.08 -3.14
C GLU A 77 18.72 9.50 -2.91
N ALA A 78 18.48 10.65 -2.27
CA ALA A 78 17.15 11.25 -2.03
C ALA A 78 16.75 12.27 -3.10
#